data_AF-A0A4V3K872-F1
#
_entry.id   AF-A0A4V3K872-F1
#
_cell.length_a   1.000
_cell.length_b   1.000
_cell.length_c   1.000
_cell.angle_alpha   90.00
_cell.angle_beta   90.00
_cell.angle_gamma   90.00
#
_symmetry.space_group_name_H-M   'P 1'
#
loop_
_entity.id
_entity.type
_entity.pdbx_description
1 polymer ?
#
loop_
_entity_poly.entity_id
_entity_poly.type
_entity_poly.pdbx_seq_one_letter_code
_entity_poly.pdbx_strand_id
1 'polypeptide(L)'
;NDAPALHEADIGISVDRAVDVAREAADIILLKRDLGILVRGVDDGRKTFANTMKYISITTSANFGNMISMAAASLYLPFLPLLAKQILLNNFL
;
A
#
# COMPACT_ATOMS: atom_id res chain seq x y z
N ASN A 1 -20.58 -24.65 -4.31
CA ASN A 1 -21.35 -23.62 -5.02
C ASN A 1 -20.69 -22.26 -4.88
N ASP A 2 -20.25 -21.89 -3.67
CA ASP A 2 -19.74 -20.54 -3.43
C ASP A 2 -18.27 -20.33 -3.83
N ALA A 3 -17.51 -21.40 -4.05
CA ALA A 3 -16.08 -21.33 -4.36
C ALA A 3 -15.74 -20.55 -5.67
N PRO A 4 -16.44 -20.74 -6.81
CA PRO A 4 -16.21 -19.92 -8.00
C PRO A 4 -16.47 -18.43 -7.74
N ALA A 5 -17.55 -18.10 -7.02
CA ALA A 5 -17.90 -16.72 -6.71
C ALA A 5 -16.90 -16.06 -5.74
N LEU A 6 -16.38 -16.82 -4.78
CA LEU A 6 -15.33 -16.35 -3.87
C LEU A 6 -14.01 -16.09 -4.61
N HIS A 7 -13.69 -16.91 -5.61
CA HIS A 7 -12.49 -16.75 -6.44
C HIS A 7 -12.59 -15.58 -7.44
N GLU A 8 -13.79 -15.30 -7.97
CA GLU A 8 -14.02 -14.18 -8.88
C GLU A 8 -14.14 -12.82 -8.17
N ALA A 9 -14.48 -12.81 -6.88
CA ALA A 9 -14.58 -11.58 -6.12
C ALA A 9 -13.20 -10.92 -5.94
N ASP A 10 -13.16 -9.58 -5.94
CA ASP A 10 -11.92 -8.84 -5.63
C ASP A 10 -11.37 -9.20 -4.24
N ILE A 11 -12.27 -9.50 -3.30
CA ILE A 11 -11.98 -10.04 -1.96
C ILE A 11 -13.06 -11.05 -1.58
N GLY A 12 -12.72 -12.33 -1.56
CA GLY A 12 -13.57 -13.41 -1.10
C GLY A 12 -13.54 -13.56 0.43
N ILE A 13 -14.73 -13.63 1.06
CA ILE A 13 -14.85 -13.80 2.52
C ILE A 13 -15.61 -15.07 2.84
N SER A 14 -14.98 -15.96 3.59
CA SER A 14 -15.57 -17.22 4.06
C SER A 14 -15.59 -17.28 5.59
N VAL A 15 -16.19 -18.33 6.14
CA VAL A 15 -16.26 -18.58 7.58
C VAL A 15 -15.44 -19.82 7.94
N ASP A 16 -14.91 -19.87 9.16
CA ASP A 16 -14.05 -20.98 9.61
C ASP A 16 -14.71 -22.37 9.49
N ARG A 17 -16.04 -22.44 9.60
CA ARG A 17 -16.82 -23.69 9.46
C ARG A 17 -17.33 -23.97 8.04
N ALA A 18 -16.85 -23.25 7.03
CA ALA A 18 -17.21 -23.51 5.64
C ALA A 18 -16.53 -24.79 5.13
N VAL A 19 -17.05 -25.33 4.02
CA VAL A 19 -16.42 -26.46 3.32
C VAL A 19 -15.01 -26.06 2.85
N ASP A 20 -14.09 -27.02 2.82
CA ASP A 20 -12.66 -26.78 2.55
C ASP A 20 -12.44 -25.98 1.26
N VAL A 21 -13.12 -26.36 0.19
CA VAL A 21 -13.05 -25.68 -1.11
C VAL A 21 -13.44 -24.19 -1.02
N ALA A 22 -14.38 -23.83 -0.14
CA ALA A 22 -14.78 -22.44 0.06
C ALA A 22 -13.85 -21.68 1.02
N ARG A 23 -13.04 -22.36 1.83
CA ARG A 23 -12.02 -21.72 2.68
C ARG A 23 -10.74 -21.48 1.89
N GLU A 24 -10.36 -22.43 1.04
CA GLU A 24 -9.21 -22.31 0.14
C GLU A 24 -9.43 -21.25 -0.94
N ALA A 25 -10.67 -21.06 -1.39
CA ALA A 25 -11.02 -20.05 -2.40
C ALA A 25 -11.18 -18.62 -1.85
N ALA A 26 -11.10 -18.39 -0.54
CA ALA A 26 -11.34 -17.09 0.07
C ALA A 26 -10.05 -16.42 0.56
N ASP A 27 -9.96 -15.10 0.41
CA ASP A 27 -8.83 -14.28 0.89
C ASP A 27 -8.89 -14.04 2.41
N ILE A 28 -10.11 -13.99 2.96
CA ILE A 28 -10.36 -13.72 4.38
C ILE A 28 -11.25 -14.81 4.97
N ILE A 29 -10.82 -15.37 6.11
CA ILE A 29 -11.59 -16.32 6.89
C ILE A 29 -12.07 -15.66 8.19
N LEU A 30 -13.39 -15.56 8.35
CA LEU A 30 -14.02 -15.11 9.57
C LEU A 30 -14.00 -16.21 10.62
N LEU A 31 -13.15 -16.01 11.64
CA LEU A 31 -13.05 -16.89 12.80
C LEU A 31 -14.25 -16.78 13.75
N LYS A 32 -14.95 -15.63 13.72
CA LYS A 32 -16.15 -15.36 14.52
C LYS A 32 -17.30 -15.01 13.59
N ARG A 33 -18.48 -15.57 13.86
CA ARG A 33 -19.71 -15.27 13.12
C ARG A 33 -20.30 -13.91 13.53
N ASP A 34 -19.55 -12.85 13.28
CA ASP A 34 -19.95 -11.47 13.55
C ASP A 34 -19.57 -10.57 12.38
N LEU A 35 -20.58 -10.11 11.63
CA LEU A 35 -20.40 -9.19 10.51
C LEU A 35 -19.97 -7.79 10.96
N GLY A 36 -20.14 -7.43 12.23
CA GLY A 36 -19.63 -6.18 12.80
C GLY A 36 -18.10 -6.09 12.82
N ILE A 37 -17.40 -7.23 12.69
CA ILE A 37 -15.94 -7.25 12.49
C ILE A 37 -15.59 -6.79 11.07
N LEU A 38 -16.40 -7.12 10.07
CA LEU A 38 -16.16 -6.69 8.69
C LEU A 38 -16.28 -5.18 8.55
N VAL A 39 -17.28 -4.56 9.17
CA VAL A 39 -17.43 -3.09 9.15
C VAL A 39 -16.18 -2.41 9.71
N ARG A 40 -15.69 -2.88 10.86
CA ARG A 40 -14.45 -2.38 11.47
C ARG A 40 -13.24 -2.63 10.57
N GLY A 41 -13.15 -3.80 9.96
CA GLY A 41 -12.08 -4.15 9.01
C GLY A 41 -12.05 -3.22 7.80
N VAL A 42 -13.21 -2.87 7.24
CA VAL A 42 -13.32 -1.91 6.13
C VAL A 42 -12.86 -0.51 6.57
N ASP A 43 -13.26 -0.06 7.75
CA ASP A 43 -12.83 1.24 8.28
C ASP A 43 -11.32 1.29 8.51
N ASP A 44 -10.73 0.25 9.07
CA ASP A 44 -9.28 0.17 9.29
C ASP A 44 -8.51 0.02 7.96
N GLY A 45 -9.08 -0.69 6.99
CA GLY A 45 -8.57 -0.75 5.62
C GLY A 45 -8.53 0.64 4.95
N ARG A 46 -9.60 1.43 5.08
CA ARG A 46 -9.65 2.82 4.58
C ARG A 46 -8.63 3.72 5.25
N LYS A 47 -8.45 3.62 6.57
CA LYS A 47 -7.41 4.37 7.31
C LYS A 47 -6.02 4.00 6.82
N THR A 48 -5.76 2.71 6.62
CA THR A 48 -4.47 2.20 6.14
C THR A 48 -4.18 2.71 4.73
N PHE A 49 -5.15 2.62 3.82
CA PHE A 49 -5.03 3.16 2.47
C PHE A 49 -4.73 4.67 2.47
N ALA A 50 -5.48 5.45 3.27
CA ALA A 50 -5.25 6.89 3.39
C ALA A 50 -3.84 7.20 3.92
N ASN A 51 -3.36 6.46 4.92
CA ASN A 51 -2.02 6.61 5.46
C ASN A 51 -0.96 6.27 4.41
N THR A 52 -1.08 5.14 3.72
CA THR A 52 -0.16 4.74 2.65
C THR A 52 -0.11 5.78 1.54
N MET A 53 -1.26 6.27 1.07
CA MET A 53 -1.31 7.28 0.02
C MET A 53 -0.69 8.61 0.48
N LYS A 54 -0.89 8.99 1.75
CA LYS A 54 -0.25 10.16 2.34
C LYS A 54 1.27 10.01 2.36
N TYR A 55 1.80 8.85 2.78
CA TYR A 55 3.24 8.60 2.77
C TYR A 55 3.82 8.64 1.36
N ILE A 56 3.17 7.96 0.40
CA ILE A 56 3.60 8.00 -1.02
C ILE A 56 3.64 9.45 -1.51
N SER A 57 2.59 10.23 -1.28
CA SER A 57 2.52 11.62 -1.72
C SER A 57 3.64 12.48 -1.14
N ILE A 58 3.93 12.34 0.16
CA ILE A 58 5.01 13.09 0.83
C ILE A 58 6.37 12.68 0.27
N THR A 59 6.65 11.37 0.17
CA THR A 59 7.93 10.86 -0.34
C THR A 59 8.16 11.26 -1.80
N THR A 60 7.16 11.12 -2.66
CA THR A 60 7.25 11.55 -4.06
C THR A 60 7.48 13.05 -4.17
N SER A 61 6.76 13.86 -3.38
CA SER A 61 6.93 15.32 -3.38
C SER A 61 8.33 15.73 -2.91
N ALA A 62 8.85 15.09 -1.87
CA ALA A 62 10.19 15.37 -1.34
C ALA A 62 11.28 14.98 -2.36
N ASN A 63 11.19 13.80 -2.96
CA ASN A 63 12.15 13.34 -3.98
C ASN A 63 12.12 14.23 -5.22
N PHE A 64 10.93 14.66 -5.65
CA PHE A 64 10.77 15.58 -6.75
C PHE A 64 11.36 16.97 -6.44
N GLY A 65 11.04 17.52 -5.26
CA GLY A 65 11.58 18.80 -4.80
C GLY A 65 13.11 18.78 -4.69
N ASN A 66 13.68 17.69 -4.18
CA ASN A 66 15.13 17.49 -4.14
C ASN A 66 15.74 17.49 -5.55
N MET A 67 15.14 16.77 -6.50
CA MET A 67 15.62 16.70 -7.88
C MET A 67 15.60 18.07 -8.57
N ILE A 68 14.50 18.81 -8.47
CA ILE A 68 14.39 20.17 -9.03
C ILE A 68 15.41 21.11 -8.39
N SER A 69 15.55 21.07 -7.07
CA SER A 69 16.47 21.94 -6.33
C SER A 69 17.92 21.67 -6.76
N MET A 70 18.30 20.41 -6.91
CA MET A 70 19.63 20.03 -7.42
C MET A 70 19.85 20.48 -8.86
N ALA A 71 18.86 20.30 -9.74
CA ALA A 71 18.94 20.74 -11.13
C ALA A 71 19.10 22.27 -11.22
N ALA A 72 18.29 23.03 -10.49
CA ALA A 72 18.39 24.48 -10.43
C ALA A 72 19.75 24.94 -9.88
N ALA A 73 20.22 24.33 -8.78
CA ALA A 73 21.51 24.67 -8.18
C ALA A 73 22.69 24.36 -9.13
N SER A 74 22.60 23.30 -9.92
CA SER A 74 23.64 22.94 -10.89
C SER A 74 23.82 23.94 -12.04
N LEU A 75 22.83 24.79 -12.31
CA LEU A 75 22.96 25.87 -13.30
C LEU A 75 23.84 27.02 -12.80
N TYR A 76 23.94 27.21 -11.49
CA TYR A 76 24.68 28.32 -10.87
C TYR A 76 25.98 27.87 -10.19
N LEU A 77 26.10 26.60 -9.81
CA LEU A 77 27.28 26.06 -9.15
C LEU A 77 28.25 25.42 -10.15
N PRO A 78 29.57 25.61 -10.00
CA PRO A 78 30.56 24.97 -10.86
C PRO A 78 30.78 23.47 -10.54
N PHE A 79 30.01 22.91 -9.60
CA PHE A 79 30.07 21.51 -9.17
C PHE A 79 28.67 20.95 -8.93
N LEU A 80 28.53 19.62 -8.95
CA LEU A 80 27.26 18.93 -8.70
C LEU A 80 26.87 19.02 -7.21
N PRO A 81 25.66 19.49 -6.87
CA PRO A 81 25.22 19.61 -5.47
C PRO A 81 25.21 18.27 -4.71
N LEU A 82 24.84 17.18 -5.38
CA LEU A 82 24.83 15.82 -4.84
C LEU A 82 25.26 14.82 -5.93
N LEU A 83 26.07 13.85 -5.54
CA LEU A 83 26.46 12.73 -6.39
C LEU A 83 25.35 11.68 -6.45
N ALA A 84 25.28 10.91 -7.55
CA ALA A 84 24.31 9.83 -7.73
C ALA A 84 24.26 8.84 -6.54
N LYS A 85 25.42 8.52 -5.95
CA LYS A 85 25.50 7.66 -4.76
C LYS A 85 24.83 8.25 -3.52
N GLN A 86 24.88 9.58 -3.35
CA GLN A 86 24.24 10.27 -2.22
C GLN A 86 22.72 10.37 -2.43
N ILE A 87 22.28 10.53 -3.68
CA ILE A 87 20.86 10.49 -4.04
C ILE A 87 20.28 9.10 -3.73
N LEU A 88 20.97 8.02 -4.11
CA LEU A 88 20.52 6.65 -3.79
C LEU A 88 20.42 6.42 -2.29
N LEU A 89 21.42 6.85 -1.52
CA LEU A 89 21.40 6.71 -0.06
C LEU A 89 20.23 7.47 0.58
N ASN A 90 19.95 8.69 0.13
CA ASN A 90 18.86 9.53 0.64
C ASN A 90 17.46 9.00 0.27
N ASN A 91 17.33 8.24 -0.83
CA ASN A 91 16.06 7.61 -1.19
C ASN A 91 15.81 6.28 -0.47
N PHE A 92 16.86 5.64 0.05
CA PHE A 92 16.77 4.33 0.69
C PHE A 92 16.63 4.42 2.22
N LEU A 93 17.18 5.47 2.83
CA LEU A 93 17.02 5.81 4.25
C LEU A 93 15.73 6.60 4.50
#